data_AF-A0AAW5IAR6-F1
#
_entry.id   AF-A0AAW5IAR6-F1
#
_cell.length_a   1.000
_cell.length_b   1.000
_cell.length_c   1.000
_cell.angle_alpha   90.00
_cell.angle_beta   90.00
_cell.angle_gamma   90.00
#
_symmetry.space_group_name_H-M   'P 1'
#
loop_
_entity.id
_entity.type
_entity.pdbx_description
1 polymer ?
#
loop_
_entity_poly.entity_id
_entity_poly.type
_entity_poly.pdbx_seq_one_letter_code
_entity_poly.pdbx_strand_id
1 'polypeptide(L)'
;MNRIKTKLKFKKSDQTGNWVGFVSINKVNGMIRGVHEDDPAPKKVCVVTRDIIPYIEGGILYDVEMIPMKDKNAGYIVVQADPHAFKATIETFVVKNAVYEVHVKFGNKKLVFNPMDGQRDSVRDINCFIKVLEQRKDIKDLLTVVDDFKNTGYALLKQFERDGYYVPVSQKRKAS
;
A
#
# COMPACT_ATOMS: atom_id res chain seq x y z
N MET A 1 -23.11 16.83 -14.06
CA MET A 1 -23.41 15.93 -12.92
C MET A 1 -22.38 16.17 -11.83
N ASN A 2 -22.81 16.28 -10.57
CA ASN A 2 -21.88 16.51 -9.47
C ASN A 2 -21.13 15.20 -9.17
N ARG A 3 -19.82 15.18 -9.43
CA ARG A 3 -18.96 14.02 -9.16
C ARG A 3 -18.37 14.13 -7.76
N ILE A 4 -18.49 13.06 -6.99
CA ILE A 4 -17.97 12.99 -5.63
C ILE A 4 -16.68 12.19 -5.66
N LYS A 5 -15.63 12.71 -5.01
CA LYS A 5 -14.35 12.04 -4.88
C LYS A 5 -14.18 11.48 -3.48
N THR A 6 -13.71 10.24 -3.39
CA THR A 6 -13.34 9.62 -2.11
C THR A 6 -12.35 8.49 -2.36
N LYS A 7 -11.96 7.75 -1.32
CA LYS A 7 -11.17 6.52 -1.45
C LYS A 7 -11.99 5.30 -1.07
N LEU A 8 -11.90 4.22 -1.85
CA LEU A 8 -12.65 2.98 -1.60
C LEU A 8 -11.77 1.74 -1.77
N LYS A 9 -12.09 0.69 -1.01
CA LYS A 9 -11.71 -0.68 -1.33
C LYS A 9 -12.93 -1.41 -1.84
N PHE A 10 -12.71 -2.33 -2.76
CA PHE A 10 -13.78 -3.13 -3.35
C PHE A 10 -13.72 -4.59 -2.91
N LYS A 11 -14.89 -5.21 -2.78
CA LYS A 11 -15.09 -6.65 -2.67
C LYS A 11 -16.16 -7.11 -3.65
N LYS A 12 -16.21 -8.40 -3.97
CA LYS A 12 -17.36 -8.97 -4.65
C LYS A 12 -18.51 -9.13 -3.66
N SER A 13 -19.72 -8.75 -4.06
CA SER A 13 -20.94 -8.97 -3.31
C SER A 13 -21.29 -10.46 -3.33
N ASP A 14 -21.56 -11.03 -2.16
CA ASP A 14 -21.95 -12.45 -2.03
C ASP A 14 -23.36 -12.71 -2.61
N GLN A 15 -24.19 -11.68 -2.72
CA GLN A 15 -25.55 -11.76 -3.27
C GLN A 15 -25.60 -11.62 -4.79
N THR A 16 -24.77 -10.74 -5.36
CA THR A 16 -24.91 -10.35 -6.78
C THR A 16 -23.66 -10.64 -7.62
N GLY A 17 -22.53 -10.98 -6.99
CA GLY A 17 -21.24 -11.11 -7.67
C GLY A 17 -20.60 -9.80 -8.13
N ASN A 18 -21.31 -8.67 -8.01
CA ASN A 18 -20.82 -7.36 -8.44
C ASN A 18 -19.72 -6.82 -7.52
N TRP A 19 -18.80 -6.04 -8.09
CA TRP A 19 -17.83 -5.28 -7.30
C TRP A 19 -18.52 -4.12 -6.58
N VAL A 20 -18.39 -4.11 -5.25
CA VAL A 20 -19.01 -3.12 -4.37
C VAL A 20 -18.00 -2.56 -3.37
N GLY A 21 -18.17 -1.29 -3.05
CA GLY A 21 -17.53 -0.62 -1.91
C GLY A 21 -18.60 0.05 -1.05
N PHE A 22 -18.18 0.62 0.08
CA PHE A 22 -19.11 1.25 1.02
C PHE A 22 -18.62 2.63 1.41
N VAL A 23 -19.55 3.57 1.49
CA VAL A 23 -19.28 4.92 2.00
C VAL A 23 -20.18 5.22 3.18
N SER A 24 -19.65 5.95 4.14
CA SER A 24 -20.45 6.59 5.19
C SER A 24 -20.45 8.10 4.99
N ILE A 25 -21.59 8.72 5.31
CA ILE A 25 -21.80 10.15 5.18
C ILE A 25 -21.89 10.72 6.58
N ASN A 26 -20.98 11.63 6.91
CA ASN A 26 -21.07 12.39 8.14
C ASN A 26 -22.26 13.36 8.01
N LYS A 27 -23.26 13.19 8.89
CA LYS A 27 -24.50 13.97 8.86
C LYS A 27 -24.31 15.45 9.23
N VAL A 28 -23.21 15.79 9.92
CA VAL A 28 -22.94 17.15 10.39
C VAL A 28 -22.32 18.00 9.28
N ASN A 29 -21.29 17.49 8.61
CA ASN A 29 -20.52 18.26 7.61
C ASN A 29 -20.69 17.75 6.16
N GLY A 30 -21.50 16.71 5.94
CA GLY A 30 -21.74 16.11 4.63
C GLY A 30 -20.56 15.35 4.05
N MET A 31 -19.47 15.17 4.81
CA MET A 31 -18.26 14.52 4.31
C MET A 31 -18.51 13.03 4.04
N ILE A 32 -18.10 12.59 2.85
CA ILE A 32 -18.24 11.21 2.40
C ILE A 32 -16.89 10.51 2.48
N ARG A 33 -16.81 9.45 3.28
CA ARG A 33 -15.61 8.63 3.45
C ARG A 33 -15.89 7.18 3.10
N GLY A 34 -14.92 6.51 2.48
CA GLY A 34 -14.94 5.07 2.36
C GLY A 34 -14.91 4.38 3.72
N VAL A 35 -15.66 3.30 3.85
CA VAL A 35 -15.72 2.45 5.04
C VAL A 35 -15.70 0.98 4.65
N HIS A 36 -15.39 0.13 5.61
CA HIS A 36 -15.52 -1.31 5.43
C HIS A 36 -16.98 -1.75 5.53
N GLU A 37 -17.28 -2.96 5.06
CA GLU A 37 -18.63 -3.52 5.14
C GLU A 37 -19.06 -3.80 6.58
N ASP A 38 -18.13 -4.18 7.45
CA ASP A 38 -18.33 -4.43 8.87
C ASP A 38 -18.32 -3.15 9.73
N ASP A 39 -18.13 -1.98 9.11
CA ASP A 39 -18.19 -0.70 9.82
C ASP A 39 -19.61 -0.49 10.41
N PRO A 40 -19.72 -0.15 11.71
CA PRO A 40 -21.01 0.01 12.38
C PRO A 40 -21.77 1.27 11.94
N ALA A 41 -21.11 2.23 11.29
CA ALA A 41 -21.76 3.44 10.83
C ALA A 41 -22.79 3.15 9.73
N PRO A 42 -23.88 3.96 9.63
CA PRO A 42 -24.76 3.93 8.47
C PRO A 42 -23.96 4.14 7.20
N LYS A 43 -24.14 3.21 6.25
CA LYS A 43 -23.35 3.11 5.02
C LYS A 43 -24.26 3.00 3.81
N LYS A 44 -23.76 3.51 2.68
CA LYS A 44 -24.35 3.36 1.35
C LYS A 44 -23.42 2.53 0.48
N VAL A 45 -24.01 1.71 -0.38
CA VAL A 45 -23.27 0.90 -1.33
C VAL A 45 -22.81 1.75 -2.52
N CYS A 46 -21.60 1.47 -2.99
CA CYS A 46 -21.01 2.01 -4.19
C CYS A 46 -20.82 0.86 -5.17
N VAL A 47 -21.51 0.88 -6.30
CA VAL A 47 -21.43 -0.18 -7.32
C VAL A 47 -20.54 0.28 -8.46
N VAL A 48 -19.62 -0.58 -8.87
CA VAL A 48 -18.65 -0.33 -9.95
C VAL A 48 -19.34 -0.47 -11.32
N THR A 49 -19.16 0.49 -12.24
CA THR A 49 -19.64 0.32 -13.64
C THR A 49 -18.87 -0.80 -14.35
N ARG A 50 -19.55 -1.47 -15.29
CA ARG A 50 -18.99 -2.53 -16.13
C ARG A 50 -17.68 -2.14 -16.82
N ASP A 51 -17.54 -0.89 -17.24
CA ASP A 51 -16.40 -0.42 -18.04
C ASP A 51 -15.09 -0.42 -17.24
N ILE A 52 -15.17 -0.29 -15.90
CA ILE A 52 -13.99 -0.22 -15.05
C ILE A 52 -13.72 -1.53 -14.27
N ILE A 53 -14.65 -2.50 -14.30
CA ILE A 53 -14.50 -3.81 -13.63
C ILE A 53 -13.16 -4.50 -13.94
N PRO A 54 -12.66 -4.52 -15.19
CA PRO A 54 -11.38 -5.19 -15.52
C PRO A 54 -10.16 -4.64 -14.75
N TYR A 55 -10.26 -3.43 -14.20
CA TYR A 55 -9.17 -2.75 -13.48
C TYR A 55 -9.33 -2.80 -11.95
N ILE A 56 -10.36 -3.50 -11.45
CA ILE A 56 -10.64 -3.64 -10.02
C ILE A 56 -10.06 -4.95 -9.48
N GLU A 57 -9.22 -4.82 -8.46
CA GLU A 57 -8.65 -5.90 -7.67
C GLU A 57 -9.11 -5.77 -6.21
N GLY A 58 -9.37 -6.90 -5.57
CA GLY A 58 -9.76 -6.94 -4.16
C GLY A 58 -8.62 -6.50 -3.24
N GLY A 59 -8.96 -5.77 -2.17
CA GLY A 59 -7.99 -5.35 -1.15
C GLY A 59 -7.09 -4.16 -1.53
N ILE A 60 -7.15 -3.68 -2.77
CA ILE A 60 -6.50 -2.45 -3.23
C ILE A 60 -7.38 -1.23 -2.87
N LEU A 61 -6.73 -0.15 -2.43
CA LEU A 61 -7.38 1.14 -2.19
C LEU A 61 -7.36 1.94 -3.49
N TYR A 62 -8.49 2.54 -3.87
CA TYR A 62 -8.65 3.33 -5.08
C TYR A 62 -9.03 4.77 -4.74
N ASP A 63 -8.51 5.72 -5.51
CA ASP A 63 -9.10 7.04 -5.69
C ASP A 63 -10.28 6.92 -6.65
N VAL A 64 -11.48 7.23 -6.17
CA VAL A 64 -12.70 7.02 -6.94
C VAL A 64 -13.43 8.31 -7.25
N GLU A 65 -14.05 8.36 -8.42
CA GLU A 65 -15.10 9.31 -8.74
C GLU A 65 -16.44 8.57 -8.82
N MET A 66 -17.45 9.10 -8.14
CA MET A 66 -18.78 8.49 -8.10
C MET A 66 -19.90 9.50 -8.28
N ILE A 67 -21.02 9.01 -8.79
CA ILE A 67 -22.25 9.77 -8.98
C ILE A 67 -23.37 9.14 -8.15
N PRO A 68 -24.29 9.92 -7.58
CA PRO A 68 -25.45 9.37 -6.88
C PRO A 68 -26.34 8.60 -7.87
N MET A 69 -26.95 7.51 -7.40
CA MET A 69 -27.98 6.80 -8.16
C MET A 69 -29.23 7.68 -8.34
N LYS A 70 -30.10 7.31 -9.30
CA LYS A 70 -31.38 8.03 -9.55
C LYS A 70 -32.21 8.17 -8.28
N ASP A 71 -32.31 7.10 -7.51
CA ASP A 71 -32.77 7.17 -6.12
C ASP A 71 -31.60 7.58 -5.22
N LYS A 72 -31.70 8.77 -4.62
CA LYS A 72 -30.68 9.36 -3.74
C LYS A 72 -30.43 8.49 -2.50
N ASN A 73 -31.36 7.62 -2.12
CA ASN A 73 -31.21 6.73 -0.97
C ASN A 73 -30.55 5.39 -1.33
N ALA A 74 -30.48 5.01 -2.61
CA ALA A 74 -29.98 3.72 -3.04
C ALA A 74 -28.45 3.57 -2.96
N GLY A 75 -27.70 4.66 -3.15
CA GLY A 75 -26.23 4.64 -3.10
C GLY A 75 -25.56 5.40 -4.24
N TYR A 76 -24.39 4.92 -4.66
CA TYR A 76 -23.56 5.57 -5.66
C TYR A 76 -23.09 4.60 -6.76
N ILE A 77 -22.85 5.15 -7.95
CA ILE A 77 -22.20 4.45 -9.06
C ILE A 77 -20.77 4.98 -9.16
N VAL A 78 -19.79 4.12 -9.06
CA VAL A 78 -18.37 4.46 -9.24
C VAL A 78 -18.07 4.47 -10.73
N VAL A 79 -17.74 5.63 -11.28
CA VAL A 79 -17.50 5.86 -12.71
C VAL A 79 -16.02 5.90 -13.07
N GLN A 80 -15.15 6.09 -12.10
CA GLN A 80 -13.69 6.05 -12.26
C GLN A 80 -13.06 5.52 -10.97
N ALA A 81 -12.00 4.73 -11.11
CA ALA A 81 -11.25 4.17 -9.99
C ALA A 81 -9.77 3.99 -10.39
N ASP A 82 -8.89 4.77 -9.77
CA ASP A 82 -7.44 4.70 -9.99
C ASP A 82 -6.77 4.14 -8.73
N PRO A 83 -5.89 3.12 -8.81
CA PRO A 83 -5.19 2.59 -7.64
C PRO A 83 -4.47 3.70 -6.88
N HIS A 84 -4.72 3.79 -5.58
CA HIS A 84 -4.09 4.79 -4.73
C HIS A 84 -2.70 4.35 -4.30
N ALA A 85 -1.69 5.09 -4.72
CA ALA A 85 -0.30 4.88 -4.35
C ALA A 85 0.13 5.88 -3.26
N PHE A 86 0.80 5.38 -2.21
CA PHE A 86 1.26 6.19 -1.10
C PHE A 86 2.71 6.62 -1.29
N LYS A 87 3.04 7.85 -0.92
CA LYS A 87 4.44 8.27 -0.79
C LYS A 87 5.12 7.42 0.29
N ALA A 88 6.31 6.91 -0.03
CA ALA A 88 7.12 6.17 0.93
C ALA A 88 8.14 7.07 1.65
N THR A 89 8.50 6.69 2.87
CA THR A 89 9.66 7.21 3.61
C THR A 89 10.59 6.05 3.94
N ILE A 90 11.90 6.32 3.90
CA ILE A 90 12.95 5.35 4.24
C ILE A 90 13.70 5.88 5.44
N GLU A 91 13.75 5.08 6.50
CA GLU A 91 14.42 5.40 7.76
C GLU A 91 15.42 4.30 8.10
N THR A 92 16.59 4.67 8.65
CA THR A 92 17.63 3.72 9.05
C THR A 92 17.82 3.77 10.55
N PHE A 93 17.88 2.60 11.18
CA PHE A 93 18.08 2.46 12.62
C PHE A 93 19.31 1.60 12.85
N VAL A 94 20.33 2.17 13.47
CA VAL A 94 21.56 1.47 13.84
C VAL A 94 21.85 1.70 15.32
N VAL A 95 21.87 0.61 16.07
CA VAL A 95 22.45 0.54 17.41
C VAL A 95 23.50 -0.55 17.34
N LYS A 96 24.77 -0.16 17.49
CA LYS A 96 25.89 -1.09 17.36
C LYS A 96 25.65 -2.33 18.22
N ASN A 97 25.82 -3.49 17.61
CA ASN A 97 25.64 -4.82 18.18
C ASN A 97 24.22 -5.17 18.66
N ALA A 98 23.20 -4.39 18.30
CA ALA A 98 21.83 -4.63 18.77
C ALA A 98 20.75 -4.42 17.69
N VAL A 99 20.86 -3.39 16.85
CA VAL A 99 19.84 -3.04 15.85
C VAL A 99 20.50 -2.64 14.56
N TYR A 100 20.10 -3.26 13.45
CA TYR A 100 20.45 -2.86 12.10
C TYR A 100 19.22 -3.00 11.24
N GLU A 101 18.50 -1.90 11.00
CA GLU A 101 17.24 -1.95 10.27
C GLU A 101 17.10 -0.81 9.28
N VAL A 102 16.48 -1.09 8.15
CA VAL A 102 15.95 -0.08 7.22
C VAL A 102 14.44 -0.26 7.11
N HIS A 103 13.69 0.79 7.46
CA HIS A 103 12.23 0.78 7.44
C HIS A 103 11.76 1.53 6.20
N VAL A 104 10.97 0.87 5.36
CA VAL A 104 10.23 1.49 4.26
C VAL A 104 8.77 1.63 4.69
N LYS A 105 8.33 2.85 5.00
CA LYS A 105 6.97 3.14 5.48
C LYS A 105 6.16 3.81 4.38
N PHE A 106 4.91 3.41 4.20
CA PHE A 106 4.01 4.01 3.20
C PHE A 106 2.55 3.71 3.58
N GLY A 107 1.70 4.74 3.56
CA GLY A 107 0.35 4.65 4.10
C GLY A 107 0.38 4.11 5.54
N ASN A 108 -0.39 3.04 5.81
CA ASN A 108 -0.41 2.35 7.11
C ASN A 108 0.48 1.10 7.14
N LYS A 109 1.39 0.93 6.18
CA LYS A 109 2.26 -0.25 6.05
C LYS A 109 3.71 0.11 6.34
N LYS A 110 4.45 -0.88 6.82
CA LYS A 110 5.89 -0.82 7.06
C LYS A 110 6.54 -2.13 6.62
N LEU A 111 7.56 -2.04 5.78
CA LEU A 111 8.48 -3.13 5.49
C LEU A 111 9.79 -2.86 6.21
N VAL A 112 10.40 -3.90 6.79
CA VAL A 112 11.63 -3.78 7.57
C VAL A 112 12.66 -4.74 6.99
N PHE A 113 13.77 -4.19 6.49
CA PHE A 113 14.97 -4.96 6.19
C PHE A 113 15.80 -5.04 7.46
N ASN A 114 16.09 -6.24 7.94
CA ASN A 114 16.85 -6.49 9.16
C ASN A 114 17.80 -7.68 8.94
N PRO A 115 19.08 -7.44 8.58
CA PRO A 115 20.06 -8.51 8.37
C PRO A 115 20.52 -9.23 9.65
N MET A 116 20.22 -8.69 10.85
CA MET A 116 20.65 -9.27 12.13
C MET A 116 19.65 -10.31 12.65
N ASP A 117 18.38 -9.92 12.83
CA ASP A 117 17.35 -10.74 13.49
C ASP A 117 16.24 -11.22 12.54
N GLY A 118 16.33 -10.87 11.26
CA GLY A 118 15.35 -11.25 10.25
C GLY A 118 15.23 -12.77 10.08
N GLN A 119 14.06 -13.34 10.40
CA GLN A 119 13.83 -14.79 10.33
C GLN A 119 13.61 -15.33 8.91
N ARG A 120 13.11 -14.48 8.01
CA ARG A 120 12.75 -14.84 6.62
C ARG A 120 13.69 -14.14 5.66
N ASP A 121 13.99 -14.79 4.53
CA ASP A 121 14.87 -14.21 3.50
C ASP A 121 14.33 -12.87 2.97
N SER A 122 13.01 -12.72 2.85
CA SER A 122 12.37 -11.45 2.50
C SER A 122 12.58 -10.30 3.49
N VAL A 123 13.20 -10.57 4.65
CA VAL A 123 13.51 -9.60 5.72
C VAL A 123 15.02 -9.45 5.89
N ARG A 124 15.78 -10.56 5.89
CA ARG A 124 17.24 -10.54 6.15
C ARG A 124 18.11 -10.41 4.91
N ASP A 125 17.63 -10.84 3.74
CA ASP A 125 18.40 -10.81 2.50
C ASP A 125 17.98 -9.61 1.66
N ILE A 126 18.94 -8.75 1.32
CA ILE A 126 18.66 -7.50 0.62
C ILE A 126 18.06 -7.73 -0.77
N ASN A 127 18.46 -8.78 -1.50
CA ASN A 127 17.94 -9.05 -2.84
C ASN A 127 16.50 -9.58 -2.77
N CYS A 128 16.22 -10.46 -1.80
CA CYS A 128 14.86 -10.91 -1.54
C CYS A 128 13.95 -9.77 -1.07
N PHE A 129 14.46 -8.86 -0.24
CA PHE A 129 13.72 -7.67 0.17
C PHE A 129 13.41 -6.75 -1.01
N ILE A 130 14.41 -6.48 -1.88
CA ILE A 130 14.22 -5.68 -3.10
C ILE A 130 13.11 -6.28 -3.97
N LYS A 131 13.09 -7.60 -4.19
CA LYS A 131 12.04 -8.27 -4.97
C LYS A 131 10.64 -8.06 -4.37
N VAL A 132 10.53 -8.11 -3.04
CA VAL A 132 9.26 -7.81 -2.35
C VAL A 132 8.84 -6.36 -2.54
N LEU A 133 9.80 -5.43 -2.51
CA LEU A 133 9.54 -4.01 -2.72
C LEU A 133 9.13 -3.72 -4.18
N GLU A 134 9.79 -4.31 -5.16
CA GLU A 134 9.51 -4.14 -6.60
C GLU A 134 8.11 -4.65 -7.01
N GLN A 135 7.52 -5.56 -6.25
CA GLN A 135 6.16 -6.07 -6.49
C GLN A 135 5.04 -5.16 -5.94
N ARG A 136 5.39 -4.06 -5.26
CA ARG A 136 4.40 -3.18 -4.62
C ARG A 136 3.71 -2.28 -5.63
N LYS A 137 2.39 -2.42 -5.77
CA LYS A 137 1.54 -1.52 -6.57
C LYS A 137 1.06 -0.28 -5.81
N ASP A 138 1.23 -0.25 -4.49
CA ASP A 138 0.67 0.76 -3.59
C ASP A 138 1.70 1.79 -3.11
N ILE A 139 2.87 1.84 -3.75
CA ILE A 139 3.93 2.81 -3.49
C ILE A 139 4.04 3.75 -4.69
N LYS A 140 4.04 5.05 -4.41
CA LYS A 140 4.25 6.08 -5.42
C LYS A 140 5.75 6.17 -5.75
N ASP A 141 6.07 6.41 -7.03
CA ASP A 141 7.44 6.60 -7.51
C ASP A 141 8.34 5.39 -7.17
N LEU A 142 7.80 4.17 -7.35
CA LEU A 142 8.40 2.92 -6.86
C LEU A 142 9.86 2.72 -7.28
N LEU A 143 10.22 3.03 -8.53
CA LEU A 143 11.59 2.87 -9.03
C LEU A 143 12.58 3.69 -8.20
N THR A 144 12.24 4.96 -7.92
CA THR A 144 13.04 5.84 -7.06
C THR A 144 13.12 5.29 -5.64
N VAL A 145 12.01 4.83 -5.07
CA VAL A 145 11.98 4.23 -3.72
C VAL A 145 12.86 2.97 -3.64
N VAL A 146 12.87 2.14 -4.68
CA VAL A 146 13.72 0.95 -4.77
C VAL A 146 15.20 1.33 -4.84
N ASP A 147 15.56 2.34 -5.62
CA ASP A 147 16.94 2.80 -5.73
C ASP A 147 17.43 3.47 -4.45
N ASP A 148 16.59 4.28 -3.80
CA ASP A 148 16.86 4.87 -2.49
C ASP A 148 17.06 3.77 -1.44
N PHE A 149 16.18 2.76 -1.43
CA PHE A 149 16.32 1.60 -0.56
C PHE A 149 17.63 0.85 -0.82
N LYS A 150 17.99 0.59 -2.08
CA LYS A 150 19.26 -0.08 -2.43
C LYS A 150 20.44 0.67 -1.84
N ASN A 151 20.51 1.99 -2.04
CA ASN A 151 21.60 2.80 -1.52
C ASN A 151 21.69 2.72 0.01
N THR A 152 20.57 2.89 0.71
CA THR A 152 20.51 2.84 2.18
C THR A 152 20.79 1.44 2.73
N GLY A 153 20.22 0.40 2.13
CA GLY A 153 20.40 -1.00 2.53
C GLY A 153 21.84 -1.49 2.34
N TYR A 154 22.48 -1.14 1.23
CA TYR A 154 23.91 -1.46 1.03
C TYR A 154 24.81 -0.66 1.97
N ALA A 155 24.44 0.58 2.32
CA ALA A 155 25.16 1.35 3.34
C ALA A 155 25.04 0.70 4.72
N LEU A 156 23.84 0.22 5.10
CA LEU A 156 23.61 -0.54 6.32
C LEU A 156 24.46 -1.81 6.35
N LEU A 157 24.48 -2.62 5.29
CA LEU A 157 25.28 -3.84 5.22
C LEU A 157 26.78 -3.58 5.34
N LYS A 158 27.28 -2.47 4.76
CA LYS A 158 28.68 -2.07 4.95
C LYS A 158 28.97 -1.72 6.41
N GLN A 159 28.05 -1.04 7.10
CA GLN A 159 28.21 -0.76 8.53
C GLN A 159 28.15 -2.03 9.37
N PHE A 160 27.20 -2.92 9.08
CA PHE A 160 27.06 -4.22 9.71
C PHE A 160 28.33 -5.07 9.59
N GLU A 161 28.94 -5.10 8.39
CA GLU A 161 30.23 -5.76 8.17
C GLU A 161 31.38 -5.12 8.95
N ARG A 162 31.45 -3.78 8.98
CA ARG A 162 32.46 -3.03 9.75
C ARG A 162 32.34 -3.26 11.26
N ASP A 163 31.14 -3.47 11.76
CA ASP A 163 30.88 -3.77 13.17
C ASP A 163 31.15 -5.25 13.53
N GLY A 164 31.63 -6.05 12.57
CA GLY A 164 32.16 -7.40 12.79
C GLY A 164 31.20 -8.53 12.38
N TYR A 165 30.06 -8.21 11.78
CA TYR A 165 29.12 -9.22 11.32
C TYR A 165 29.43 -9.71 9.90
N TYR A 166 29.11 -10.97 9.62
CA TYR A 166 29.31 -11.54 8.28
C TYR A 166 28.22 -11.06 7.30
N VAL A 167 28.63 -10.60 6.11
CA VAL A 167 27.74 -10.30 4.99
C VAL A 167 28.05 -11.22 3.80
N PRO A 168 27.07 -12.04 3.35
CA PRO A 168 27.26 -12.91 2.18
C PRO A 168 27.63 -12.13 0.92
N VAL A 169 28.51 -12.69 0.09
CA VAL A 169 28.95 -12.06 -1.18
C VAL A 169 27.76 -11.73 -2.10
N SER A 170 26.73 -12.59 -2.11
CA SER A 170 25.49 -12.36 -2.87
C SER A 170 24.75 -11.09 -2.48
N GLN A 171 24.93 -10.61 -1.25
CA GLN A 171 24.28 -9.42 -0.69
C GLN A 171 25.19 -8.18 -0.74
N LYS A 172 26.44 -8.32 -1.21
CA LYS A 172 27.33 -7.18 -1.41
C LYS A 172 26.92 -6.44 -2.68
N ARG A 173 27.00 -5.11 -2.63
CA ARG A 173 26.76 -4.28 -3.82
C ARG A 173 27.77 -4.68 -4.90
N LYS A 174 27.29 -5.12 -6.06
CA LYS A 174 28.15 -5.34 -7.23
C LYS A 174 28.74 -4.00 -7.66
N ALA A 175 30.04 -3.97 -7.94
CA ALA A 175 30.65 -2.82 -8.61
C ALA A 175 29.99 -2.68 -9.99
N SER A 176 29.52 -1.48 -10.31
CA SER A 176 29.05 -1.09 -11.64
C SER A 176 30.24 -0.77 -12.52
#